data_AF-A0A222EPK2-F1
#
_entry.id   AF-A0A222EPK2-F1
#
_cell.length_a   1.000
_cell.length_b   1.000
_cell.length_c   1.000
_cell.angle_alpha   90.00
_cell.angle_beta   90.00
_cell.angle_gamma   90.00
#
_symmetry.space_group_name_H-M   'P 1'
#
loop_
_entity.id
_entity.type
_entity.pdbx_description
1 polymer ?
#
loop_
_entity_poly.entity_id
_entity_poly.type
_entity_poly.pdbx_seq_one_letter_code
_entity_poly.pdbx_strand_id
1 'polypeptide(L)'
;MKWKQYSIIFVISFLVGIGIYVFISQFNSKNNNEQNTEAFNDYVSFSVKYNLELNNNELVPNKILKTKENKTTSVKKFLKITNVEYILNNFEIENDKDFYKKGIIIILPNRNEMTKKYNRLFLSNNFFVKYNLRINISTKFVNILNDNNISLDDCYEKLNEIYKKDNDVLEFIKVALPLIVY
;
A
#
# COMPACT_ATOMS: atom_id res chain seq x y z
N MET A 1 28.23 -39.94 -39.34
CA MET A 1 27.92 -38.49 -39.19
C MET A 1 26.84 -38.26 -38.13
N LYS A 2 27.17 -38.36 -36.84
CA LYS A 2 26.22 -38.06 -35.74
C LYS A 2 26.14 -36.56 -35.38
N TRP A 3 27.09 -35.76 -35.88
CA TRP A 3 27.17 -34.33 -35.59
C TRP A 3 25.96 -33.54 -36.12
N LYS A 4 25.42 -33.92 -37.29
CA LYS A 4 24.19 -33.31 -37.85
C LYS A 4 22.97 -33.52 -36.94
N GLN A 5 22.89 -34.67 -36.26
CA GLN A 5 21.80 -34.96 -35.31
C GLN A 5 21.95 -34.13 -34.03
N TYR A 6 23.18 -33.98 -33.52
CA TYR A 6 23.44 -33.11 -32.36
C TYR A 6 23.16 -31.63 -32.65
N SER A 7 23.48 -31.15 -33.87
CA SER A 7 23.15 -29.78 -34.28
C SER A 7 21.64 -29.54 -34.33
N ILE A 8 20.85 -30.50 -34.81
CA ILE A 8 19.38 -30.39 -34.84
C ILE A 8 18.82 -30.35 -33.42
N ILE A 9 19.28 -31.21 -32.53
CA ILE A 9 18.86 -31.22 -31.12
C ILE A 9 19.21 -29.90 -30.44
N PHE A 10 20.39 -29.35 -30.70
CA PHE A 10 20.82 -28.06 -30.16
C PHE A 10 19.91 -26.91 -30.60
N VAL A 11 19.57 -26.84 -31.89
CA VAL A 11 18.67 -25.81 -32.43
C VAL A 11 17.27 -25.93 -31.83
N ILE A 12 16.75 -27.15 -31.68
CA ILE A 12 15.42 -27.37 -31.08
C ILE A 12 15.43 -26.94 -29.60
N SER A 13 16.44 -27.35 -28.82
CA SER A 13 16.57 -26.94 -27.41
C SER A 13 16.71 -25.43 -27.24
N PHE A 14 17.42 -24.77 -28.16
CA PHE A 14 17.57 -23.31 -28.14
C PHE A 14 16.24 -22.60 -28.45
N LEU A 15 15.48 -23.09 -29.44
CA LEU A 15 14.16 -22.54 -29.77
C LEU A 15 13.15 -22.73 -28.63
N VAL A 16 13.17 -23.88 -27.95
CA VAL A 16 12.33 -24.12 -26.77
C VAL A 16 12.70 -23.15 -25.64
N GLY A 17 14.00 -22.91 -25.41
CA GLY A 17 14.46 -21.92 -24.42
C GLY A 17 13.97 -20.50 -24.70
N ILE A 18 14.02 -20.06 -25.97
CA ILE A 18 13.48 -18.75 -26.38
C ILE A 18 11.96 -18.69 -26.18
N GLY A 19 11.25 -19.76 -26.54
CA GLY A 19 9.80 -19.83 -26.34
C GLY A 19 9.39 -19.71 -24.87
N ILE A 20 10.10 -20.41 -23.98
CA ILE A 20 9.89 -20.32 -22.52
C ILE A 20 10.20 -18.90 -22.02
N TYR A 21 11.30 -18.28 -22.49
CA TYR A 21 11.66 -16.92 -22.09
C TYR A 21 10.60 -15.88 -22.50
N VAL A 22 10.09 -15.95 -23.74
CA VAL A 22 9.03 -15.05 -24.22
C VAL A 22 7.72 -15.28 -23.48
N PHE A 23 7.39 -16.53 -23.17
CA PHE A 23 6.19 -16.86 -22.40
C PHE A 23 6.26 -16.30 -20.96
N ILE A 24 7.40 -16.47 -20.28
CA ILE A 24 7.63 -15.92 -18.94
C ILE A 24 7.65 -14.38 -18.96
N SER A 25 8.25 -13.76 -19.98
CA SER A 25 8.29 -12.29 -20.07
C SER A 25 6.90 -11.70 -20.29
N GLN A 26 6.04 -12.31 -21.10
CA GLN A 26 4.64 -11.90 -21.24
C GLN A 26 3.83 -12.10 -19.96
N PHE A 27 4.09 -13.18 -19.21
CA PHE A 27 3.42 -13.45 -17.94
C PHE A 27 3.84 -12.47 -16.83
N ASN A 28 5.13 -12.12 -16.76
CA ASN A 28 5.65 -11.14 -15.81
C ASN A 28 5.26 -9.70 -16.17
N SER A 29 5.09 -9.38 -17.46
CA SER A 29 4.58 -8.07 -17.89
C SER A 29 3.10 -7.86 -17.51
N LYS A 30 2.36 -8.93 -17.22
CA LYS A 30 0.97 -8.86 -16.71
C LYS A 30 0.87 -8.74 -15.18
N ASN A 31 1.97 -9.00 -14.44
CA ASN A 31 2.01 -8.95 -12.97
C ASN A 31 2.90 -7.84 -12.41
N ASN A 32 3.61 -7.10 -13.26
CA ASN A 32 4.01 -5.74 -12.93
C ASN A 32 2.77 -4.85 -13.06
N ASN A 33 1.94 -4.82 -12.01
CA ASN A 33 1.23 -3.60 -11.66
C ASN A 33 2.27 -2.55 -11.27
N GLU A 34 3.08 -2.12 -12.24
CA GLU A 34 3.42 -0.72 -12.31
C GLU A 34 2.07 -0.03 -12.42
N GLN A 35 1.71 0.66 -11.35
CA GLN A 35 0.69 1.67 -11.35
C GLN A 35 0.93 2.49 -12.63
N ASN A 36 0.06 2.32 -13.62
CA ASN A 36 0.02 3.16 -14.80
C ASN A 36 -0.14 4.61 -14.33
N THR A 37 0.98 5.30 -14.16
CA THR A 37 1.07 6.74 -13.92
C THR A 37 0.82 7.49 -15.21
N GLU A 38 -0.32 7.24 -15.87
CA GLU A 38 -0.74 7.98 -17.06
C GLU A 38 -2.26 7.83 -17.29
N ALA A 39 -3.07 8.47 -16.43
CA ALA A 39 -4.40 9.05 -16.68
C ALA A 39 -5.14 9.42 -15.37
N PHE A 40 -4.65 10.39 -14.58
CA PHE A 40 -5.32 10.86 -13.35
C PHE A 40 -5.50 12.40 -13.28
N ASN A 41 -5.46 13.12 -14.40
CA ASN A 41 -5.45 14.58 -14.31
C ASN A 41 -6.80 15.21 -13.97
N ASP A 42 -7.92 14.56 -14.27
CA ASP A 42 -9.25 15.16 -14.13
C ASP A 42 -9.93 14.86 -12.78
N TYR A 43 -9.35 14.04 -11.92
CA TYR A 43 -10.00 13.62 -10.67
C TYR A 43 -9.13 13.81 -9.44
N VAL A 44 -9.77 14.09 -8.32
CA VAL A 44 -9.20 13.96 -6.99
C VAL A 44 -9.70 12.64 -6.39
N SER A 45 -8.77 11.75 -6.10
CA SER A 45 -9.02 10.46 -5.43
C SER A 45 -8.70 10.55 -3.95
N PHE A 46 -9.23 9.61 -3.18
CA PHE A 46 -8.90 9.45 -1.77
C PHE A 46 -7.99 8.24 -1.61
N SER A 47 -6.92 8.39 -0.85
CA SER A 47 -6.00 7.30 -0.53
C SER A 47 -5.89 7.15 0.97
N VAL A 48 -6.12 5.94 1.44
CA VAL A 48 -5.98 5.63 2.86
C VAL A 48 -4.49 5.53 3.18
N LYS A 49 -4.01 6.36 4.11
CA LYS A 49 -2.61 6.40 4.53
C LYS A 49 -2.14 4.99 4.90
N TYR A 50 -0.91 4.65 4.52
CA TYR A 50 -0.31 3.32 4.68
C TYR A 50 -1.01 2.16 3.97
N ASN A 51 -2.01 2.38 3.10
CA ASN A 51 -2.81 1.32 2.48
C ASN A 51 -3.64 0.51 3.50
N LEU A 52 -4.17 1.16 4.55
CA LEU A 52 -5.04 0.49 5.51
C LEU A 52 -6.32 -0.01 4.83
N GLU A 53 -6.68 -1.27 5.08
CA GLU A 53 -7.92 -1.88 4.60
C GLU A 53 -9.08 -1.43 5.49
N LEU A 54 -10.06 -0.73 4.92
CA LEU A 54 -11.28 -0.33 5.63
C LEU A 54 -12.27 -1.51 5.71
N ASN A 55 -13.04 -1.57 6.81
CA ASN A 55 -14.14 -2.52 6.94
C ASN A 55 -15.33 -2.14 6.04
N ASN A 56 -15.53 -0.84 5.80
CA ASN A 56 -16.53 -0.32 4.88
C ASN A 56 -15.92 0.72 3.92
N ASN A 57 -15.78 0.34 2.65
CA ASN A 57 -15.24 1.21 1.60
C ASN A 57 -16.22 2.31 1.18
N GLU A 58 -17.51 2.18 1.49
CA GLU A 58 -18.54 3.19 1.15
C GLU A 58 -18.40 4.49 1.96
N LEU A 59 -17.59 4.48 3.03
CA LEU A 59 -17.27 5.66 3.83
C LEU A 59 -16.40 6.69 3.07
N VAL A 60 -15.82 6.29 1.94
CA VAL A 60 -14.92 7.11 1.14
C VAL A 60 -15.47 7.17 -0.29
N PRO A 61 -15.70 8.38 -0.84
CA PRO A 61 -16.13 8.50 -2.22
C PRO A 61 -15.00 8.06 -3.16
N ASN A 62 -15.34 7.34 -4.23
CA ASN A 62 -14.35 6.77 -5.14
C ASN A 62 -13.39 7.82 -5.73
N LYS A 63 -13.95 8.89 -6.32
CA LYS A 63 -13.20 10.01 -6.89
C LYS A 63 -14.13 11.18 -7.17
N ILE A 64 -13.57 12.39 -7.19
CA ILE A 64 -14.30 13.64 -7.43
C ILE A 64 -13.72 14.34 -8.65
N LEU A 65 -14.57 14.73 -9.61
CA LEU A 65 -14.15 15.43 -10.82
C LEU A 65 -13.60 16.82 -10.48
N LYS A 66 -12.45 17.17 -11.03
CA LYS A 66 -11.84 18.51 -10.97
C LYS A 66 -12.60 19.45 -11.88
N THR A 67 -13.08 20.56 -11.35
CA THR A 67 -13.79 21.61 -12.08
C THR A 67 -13.16 22.97 -11.79
N LYS A 68 -13.54 23.99 -12.56
CA LYS A 68 -13.10 25.36 -12.23
C LYS A 68 -13.64 25.83 -10.87
N GLU A 69 -14.83 25.35 -10.48
CA GLU A 69 -15.53 25.77 -9.26
C GLU A 69 -14.93 25.18 -7.99
N ASN A 70 -14.45 23.93 -8.05
CA ASN A 70 -13.84 23.26 -6.90
C ASN A 70 -12.31 23.42 -6.83
N LYS A 71 -11.69 24.15 -7.76
CA LYS A 71 -10.24 24.40 -7.75
C LYS A 71 -9.82 25.20 -6.51
N THR A 72 -9.04 24.58 -5.63
CA THR A 72 -8.51 25.22 -4.42
C THR A 72 -7.26 24.51 -3.91
N THR A 73 -6.48 25.21 -3.07
CA THR A 73 -5.31 24.66 -2.35
C THR A 73 -5.66 24.17 -0.95
N SER A 74 -6.91 24.34 -0.49
CA SER A 74 -7.36 23.89 0.82
C SER A 74 -8.21 22.64 0.69
N VAL A 75 -7.76 21.53 1.27
CA VAL A 75 -8.52 20.27 1.27
C VAL A 75 -9.89 20.46 1.94
N LYS A 76 -9.95 21.12 3.10
CA LYS A 76 -11.21 21.40 3.79
C LYS A 76 -12.21 22.18 2.92
N LYS A 77 -11.73 23.22 2.21
CA LYS A 77 -12.58 24.00 1.30
C LYS A 77 -13.06 23.14 0.12
N PHE A 78 -12.18 22.31 -0.44
CA PHE A 78 -12.54 21.38 -1.50
C PHE A 78 -13.65 20.43 -1.09
N LEU A 79 -13.51 19.77 0.08
CA LEU A 79 -14.51 18.83 0.60
C LEU A 79 -15.87 19.50 0.82
N LYS A 80 -15.87 20.74 1.30
CA LYS A 80 -17.10 21.54 1.45
C LYS A 80 -17.76 21.86 0.11
N ILE A 81 -17.02 22.34 -0.89
CA ILE A 81 -17.56 22.67 -2.23
C ILE A 81 -18.13 21.42 -2.91
N THR A 82 -17.54 20.26 -2.64
CA THR A 82 -17.89 18.99 -3.27
C THR A 82 -18.86 18.14 -2.45
N ASN A 83 -19.43 18.71 -1.38
CA ASN A 83 -20.42 18.07 -0.49
C ASN A 83 -19.96 16.74 0.13
N VAL A 84 -18.67 16.61 0.42
CA VAL A 84 -18.07 15.43 1.09
C VAL A 84 -17.38 15.80 2.40
N GLU A 85 -17.82 16.88 3.04
CA GLU A 85 -17.28 17.32 4.34
C GLU A 85 -17.49 16.27 5.44
N TYR A 86 -18.46 15.35 5.28
CA TYR A 86 -18.71 14.23 6.20
C TYR A 86 -17.48 13.33 6.42
N ILE A 87 -16.52 13.31 5.49
CA ILE A 87 -15.27 12.55 5.63
C ILE A 87 -14.51 12.99 6.88
N LEU A 88 -14.57 14.27 7.26
CA LEU A 88 -13.91 14.81 8.45
C LEU A 88 -14.42 14.20 9.77
N ASN A 89 -15.59 13.57 9.77
CA ASN A 89 -16.13 12.91 10.97
C ASN A 89 -15.46 11.56 11.26
N ASN A 90 -14.92 10.91 10.22
CA ASN A 90 -14.43 9.54 10.27
C ASN A 90 -12.92 9.45 9.95
N PHE A 91 -12.35 10.49 9.34
CA PHE A 91 -10.97 10.48 8.91
C PHE A 91 -10.25 11.78 9.29
N GLU A 92 -9.02 11.62 9.77
CA GLU A 92 -8.03 12.69 9.75
C GLU A 92 -7.51 12.85 8.31
N ILE A 93 -7.23 14.09 7.91
CA ILE A 93 -6.87 14.42 6.53
C ILE A 93 -5.53 15.13 6.49
N GLU A 94 -4.61 14.60 5.69
CA GLU A 94 -3.32 15.23 5.48
C GLU A 94 -3.50 16.52 4.68
N ASN A 95 -3.07 17.64 5.26
CA ASN A 95 -3.22 18.94 4.63
C ASN A 95 -2.10 19.21 3.63
N ASP A 96 -2.28 18.71 2.40
CA ASP A 96 -1.38 18.96 1.28
C ASP A 96 -1.93 20.10 0.39
N LYS A 97 -1.16 21.18 0.20
CA LYS A 97 -1.58 22.29 -0.67
C LYS A 97 -1.62 21.91 -2.15
N ASP A 98 -0.88 20.88 -2.53
CA ASP A 98 -0.76 20.39 -3.90
C ASP A 98 -1.69 19.20 -4.20
N PHE A 99 -2.58 18.82 -3.27
CA PHE A 99 -3.52 17.69 -3.41
C PHE A 99 -4.30 17.76 -4.74
N TYR A 100 -4.72 18.97 -5.15
CA TYR A 100 -5.51 19.18 -6.36
C TYR A 100 -4.69 18.92 -7.63
N LYS A 101 -3.40 19.28 -7.62
CA LYS A 101 -2.47 18.98 -8.72
C LYS A 101 -2.16 17.49 -8.75
N LYS A 102 -1.84 16.90 -7.60
CA LYS A 102 -1.53 15.48 -7.45
C LYS A 102 -2.73 14.57 -7.72
N GLY A 103 -3.96 15.08 -7.56
CA GLY A 103 -5.19 14.31 -7.72
C GLY A 103 -5.43 13.31 -6.58
N ILE A 104 -4.90 13.57 -5.39
CA ILE A 104 -4.96 12.65 -4.25
C ILE A 104 -5.15 13.42 -2.95
N ILE A 105 -6.08 12.99 -2.11
CA ILE A 105 -6.25 13.39 -0.72
C ILE A 105 -5.90 12.18 0.14
N ILE A 106 -4.94 12.33 1.04
CA ILE A 106 -4.55 11.27 1.97
C ILE A 106 -5.45 11.36 3.21
N ILE A 107 -6.08 10.24 3.56
CA ILE A 107 -6.99 10.11 4.70
C ILE A 107 -6.51 9.02 5.65
N LEU A 108 -6.72 9.23 6.95
CA LEU A 108 -6.39 8.27 8.00
C LEU A 108 -7.62 8.01 8.87
N PRO A 109 -8.06 6.76 9.06
CA PRO A 109 -9.20 6.45 9.93
C PRO A 109 -8.94 6.89 11.36
N ASN A 110 -9.92 7.55 11.99
CA ASN A 110 -9.78 8.05 13.36
C ASN A 110 -10.10 7.01 14.45
N ARG A 111 -10.57 5.81 14.06
CA ARG A 111 -10.98 4.76 14.99
C ARG A 111 -10.54 3.37 14.53
N ASN A 112 -10.23 2.52 15.51
CA ASN A 112 -9.74 1.15 15.30
C ASN A 112 -10.78 0.23 14.63
N GLU A 113 -12.07 0.42 14.88
CA GLU A 113 -13.14 -0.39 14.30
C GLU A 113 -13.38 -0.12 12.81
N MET A 114 -12.77 0.92 12.25
CA MET A 114 -12.91 1.25 10.83
C MET A 114 -12.00 0.42 9.93
N THR A 115 -10.96 -0.20 10.50
CA THR A 115 -9.95 -0.96 9.77
C THR A 115 -10.07 -2.45 10.04
N LYS A 116 -9.65 -3.23 9.05
CA LYS A 116 -9.56 -4.69 9.20
C LYS A 116 -8.43 -5.04 10.14
N LYS A 117 -8.77 -5.81 11.17
CA LYS A 117 -7.84 -6.25 12.22
C LYS A 117 -7.33 -7.67 11.95
N TYR A 118 -6.06 -7.90 12.22
CA TYR A 118 -5.36 -9.16 12.01
C TYR A 118 -4.68 -9.59 13.30
N ASN A 119 -4.78 -10.88 13.60
CA ASN A 119 -4.17 -11.46 14.78
C ASN A 119 -2.65 -11.44 14.61
N ARG A 120 -1.95 -10.87 15.59
CA ARG A 120 -0.49 -10.73 15.59
C ARG A 120 0.27 -12.04 15.35
N LEU A 121 -0.30 -13.18 15.71
CA LEU A 121 0.37 -14.49 15.62
C LEU A 121 0.40 -15.09 14.21
N PHE A 122 -0.41 -14.57 13.30
CA PHE A 122 -0.50 -15.05 11.91
C PHE A 122 0.05 -14.04 10.90
N LEU A 123 0.81 -13.03 11.36
CA LEU A 123 1.41 -12.05 10.47
C LEU A 123 2.62 -12.64 9.75
N SER A 124 2.82 -12.19 8.52
CA SER A 124 3.92 -12.63 7.65
C SER A 124 4.68 -11.43 7.09
N ASN A 125 5.86 -11.65 6.51
CA ASN A 125 6.63 -10.54 5.95
C ASN A 125 5.84 -9.81 4.84
N ASN A 126 5.12 -10.58 4.00
CA ASN A 126 4.27 -10.03 2.94
C ASN A 126 3.13 -9.17 3.49
N PHE A 127 2.66 -9.44 4.72
CA PHE A 127 1.66 -8.61 5.38
C PHE A 127 2.16 -7.18 5.60
N PHE A 128 3.42 -6.98 5.98
CA PHE A 128 3.96 -5.63 6.21
C PHE A 128 4.42 -4.96 4.91
N VAL A 129 4.86 -5.74 3.93
CA VAL A 129 5.22 -5.22 2.60
C VAL A 129 4.00 -4.57 1.91
N LYS A 130 2.78 -5.10 2.05
CA LYS A 130 1.58 -4.44 1.49
C LYS A 130 1.28 -3.06 2.11
N TYR A 131 1.75 -2.82 3.34
CA TYR A 131 1.69 -1.51 3.99
C TYR A 131 2.95 -0.65 3.73
N ASN A 132 3.67 -0.94 2.64
CA ASN A 132 4.84 -0.20 2.18
C ASN A 132 6.07 -0.26 3.10
N LEU A 133 6.17 -1.27 3.97
CA LEU A 133 7.38 -1.51 4.75
C LEU A 133 8.41 -2.32 3.96
N ARG A 134 9.69 -1.97 4.11
CA ARG A 134 10.80 -2.71 3.51
C ARG A 134 10.86 -4.13 4.09
N ILE A 135 11.36 -5.09 3.30
CA ILE A 135 11.39 -6.51 3.70
C ILE A 135 12.17 -6.76 5.00
N ASN A 136 13.29 -6.06 5.19
CA ASN A 136 14.11 -6.17 6.40
C ASN A 136 13.41 -5.65 7.66
N ILE A 137 12.59 -4.60 7.51
CA ILE A 137 11.75 -4.06 8.59
C ILE A 137 10.62 -5.05 8.86
N SER A 138 9.96 -5.53 7.81
CA SER A 138 8.88 -6.51 7.88
C SER A 138 9.27 -7.78 8.65
N THR A 139 10.45 -8.35 8.36
CA THR A 139 10.97 -9.52 9.08
C THR A 139 11.14 -9.25 10.58
N LYS A 140 11.65 -8.07 10.96
CA LYS A 140 11.80 -7.70 12.37
C LYS A 140 10.44 -7.55 13.06
N PHE A 141 9.47 -6.94 12.37
CA PHE A 141 8.11 -6.80 12.88
C PHE A 141 7.47 -8.16 13.15
N VAL A 142 7.51 -9.08 12.18
CA VAL A 142 6.96 -10.43 12.33
C VAL A 142 7.62 -11.18 13.49
N ASN A 143 8.95 -11.14 13.58
CA ASN A 143 9.68 -11.82 14.66
C ASN A 143 9.29 -11.31 16.06
N ILE A 144 8.97 -10.02 16.19
CA ILE A 144 8.57 -9.43 17.48
C ILE A 144 7.09 -9.66 17.75
N LEU A 145 6.22 -9.47 16.76
CA LEU A 145 4.76 -9.54 16.95
C LEU A 145 4.23 -10.96 17.12
N ASN A 146 4.87 -11.94 16.45
CA ASN A 146 4.47 -13.35 16.54
C ASN A 146 5.03 -14.05 17.80
N ASP A 147 5.76 -13.35 18.66
CA ASP A 147 6.26 -13.94 19.90
C ASP A 147 5.13 -14.08 20.94
N ASN A 148 4.74 -15.33 21.17
CA ASN A 148 3.68 -15.72 22.11
C ASN A 148 4.05 -15.44 23.58
N ASN A 149 5.32 -15.23 23.90
CA ASN A 149 5.78 -15.07 25.28
C ASN A 149 5.74 -13.62 25.78
N ILE A 150 5.49 -12.66 24.90
CA ILE A 150 5.42 -11.23 25.22
C ILE A 150 4.05 -10.67 24.88
N SER A 151 3.59 -9.66 25.61
CA SER A 151 2.31 -9.02 25.33
C SER A 151 2.40 -8.15 24.06
N LEU A 152 1.24 -7.80 23.47
CA LEU A 152 1.21 -6.91 22.31
C LEU A 152 1.75 -5.51 22.64
N ASP A 153 1.49 -5.02 23.85
CA ASP A 153 2.02 -3.74 24.31
C ASP A 153 3.56 -3.78 24.42
N ASP A 154 4.11 -4.86 24.98
CA ASP A 154 5.58 -5.06 25.03
C ASP A 154 6.19 -5.16 23.62
N CYS A 155 5.48 -5.80 22.67
CA CYS A 155 5.90 -5.82 21.27
C CYS A 155 6.00 -4.40 20.70
N TYR A 156 5.00 -3.54 20.97
CA TYR A 156 4.99 -2.16 20.49
C TYR A 156 6.08 -1.32 21.14
N GLU A 157 6.31 -1.45 22.45
CA GLU A 157 7.42 -0.78 23.13
C GLU A 157 8.78 -1.18 22.52
N LYS A 158 8.98 -2.48 22.31
CA LYS A 158 10.21 -3.00 21.70
C LYS A 158 10.42 -2.48 20.28
N LEU A 159 9.36 -2.43 19.47
CA LEU A 159 9.42 -1.85 18.11
C LEU A 159 9.73 -0.35 18.15
N ASN A 160 9.06 0.41 19.02
CA ASN A 160 9.33 1.84 19.20
C ASN A 160 10.79 2.12 19.55
N GLU A 161 11.38 1.34 20.47
CA GLU A 161 12.79 1.51 20.86
C GLU A 161 13.78 1.18 19.72
N ILE A 162 13.52 0.11 18.96
CA ILE A 162 14.38 -0.28 17.83
C ILE A 162 14.35 0.80 16.73
N TYR A 163 13.20 1.39 16.47
CA TYR A 163 12.97 2.30 15.35
C TYR A 163 12.89 3.78 15.74
N LYS A 164 13.30 4.15 16.96
CA LYS A 164 13.23 5.54 17.45
C LYS A 164 13.93 6.61 16.60
N LYS A 165 14.83 6.22 15.70
CA LYS A 165 15.55 7.12 14.77
C LYS A 165 14.96 7.14 13.36
N ASP A 166 14.03 6.26 13.06
CA ASP A 166 13.37 6.14 11.75
C ASP A 166 11.95 6.69 11.88
N ASN A 167 11.78 7.98 11.58
CA ASN A 167 10.51 8.69 11.79
C ASN A 167 9.35 8.05 11.03
N ASP A 168 9.57 7.59 9.80
CA ASP A 168 8.53 7.02 8.95
C ASP A 168 8.03 5.69 9.54
N VAL A 169 8.95 4.83 9.98
CA VAL A 169 8.61 3.55 10.63
C VAL A 169 7.99 3.78 12.00
N LEU A 170 8.48 4.76 12.75
CA LEU A 170 7.96 5.11 14.06
C LEU A 170 6.53 5.65 13.96
N GLU A 171 6.22 6.47 12.96
CA GLU A 171 4.87 6.92 12.68
C GLU A 171 3.96 5.73 12.35
N PHE A 172 4.43 4.80 11.50
CA PHE A 172 3.69 3.57 11.21
C PHE A 172 3.41 2.75 12.49
N ILE A 173 4.39 2.58 13.38
CA ILE A 173 4.22 1.84 14.65
C ILE A 173 3.18 2.49 15.55
N LYS A 174 3.21 3.83 15.65
CA LYS A 174 2.34 4.56 16.58
C LYS A 174 0.92 4.75 16.06
N VAL A 175 0.77 4.86 14.74
CA VAL A 175 -0.49 5.25 14.10
C VAL A 175 -1.14 4.07 13.41
N ALA A 176 -0.43 3.40 12.51
CA ALA A 176 -1.01 2.38 11.64
C ALA A 176 -1.11 1.01 12.33
N LEU A 177 -0.07 0.60 13.06
CA LEU A 177 0.02 -0.73 13.65
C LEU A 177 -1.13 -1.04 14.64
N PRO A 178 -1.55 -0.12 15.53
CA PRO A 178 -2.68 -0.35 16.45
C PRO A 178 -4.04 -0.45 15.75
N LEU A 179 -4.16 0.14 14.54
CA LEU A 179 -5.36 0.05 13.72
C LEU A 179 -5.52 -1.34 13.09
N ILE A 180 -4.42 -2.04 12.78
CA ILE A 180 -4.47 -3.29 11.99
C ILE A 180 -4.11 -4.54 12.77
N VAL A 181 -3.47 -4.44 13.93
CA VAL A 181 -3.07 -5.62 14.73
C VAL A 181 -3.90 -5.71 16.03
N TYR A 182 -4.18 -6.93 16.45
CA TYR A 182 -4.69 -7.29 17.78
C TYR A 182 -4.02 -8.56 18.31
#